data_AF-A0A3L8PYM2-F1
#
_entry.id   AF-A0A3L8PYM2-F1
#
_cell.length_a   1.000
_cell.length_b   1.000
_cell.length_c   1.000
_cell.angle_alpha   90.00
_cell.angle_beta   90.00
_cell.angle_gamma   90.00
#
_symmetry.space_group_name_H-M   'P 1'
#
loop_
_entity.id
_entity.type
_entity.pdbx_description
1 polymer ?
#
loop_
_entity_poly.entity_id
_entity_poly.type
_entity_poly.pdbx_seq_one_letter_code
_entity_poly.pdbx_strand_id
1 'polypeptide(L)'
;MTSRTKLITYVVGLTLSASSLALASPRQSLMNMMDANFVFLKQTTSLKCLGITEGQFEQALNAAKPACQAKVPADISHDQFEEYAQIYGDCVMDALKSELNLSENKINQCEQEEPAADDSLEYLADTINTALKMHAEYADPSEVPLPLYPGHKVISHFPDGMGQDSLPVIVIAIDEPIDKVIDFYASKVPNYKRFEMDDGIIYLESAGDTFDFLKDFKHYTKTPHVMIEDIRGEKYAQKEGMTKVEISYRK
;
A
#
# COMPACT_ATOMS: atom_id res chain seq x y z
N MET A 1 -1.08 -13.23 -23.45
CA MET A 1 -0.35 -12.72 -22.27
C MET A 1 -0.11 -13.89 -21.33
N THR A 2 1.15 -14.20 -21.04
CA THR A 2 1.58 -15.37 -20.26
C THR A 2 1.52 -15.08 -18.75
N SER A 3 1.34 -16.11 -17.91
CA SER A 3 1.10 -16.00 -16.44
C SER A 3 2.08 -15.10 -15.68
N ARG A 4 3.34 -15.02 -16.14
CA ARG A 4 4.38 -14.12 -15.59
C ARG A 4 3.95 -12.65 -15.55
N THR A 5 3.15 -12.20 -16.52
CA THR A 5 2.67 -10.80 -16.54
C THR A 5 1.70 -10.55 -15.39
N LYS A 6 0.88 -11.51 -14.96
CA LYS A 6 -0.10 -11.29 -13.88
C LYS A 6 0.55 -11.19 -12.51
N LEU A 7 1.52 -12.06 -12.19
CA LEU A 7 2.23 -12.00 -10.90
C LEU A 7 3.01 -10.68 -10.76
N ILE A 8 3.69 -10.24 -11.83
CA ILE A 8 4.40 -8.96 -11.87
C ILE A 8 3.42 -7.78 -11.88
N THR A 9 2.27 -7.86 -12.54
CA THR A 9 1.24 -6.80 -12.50
C THR A 9 0.61 -6.65 -11.11
N TYR A 10 0.48 -7.71 -10.31
CA TYR A 10 0.07 -7.58 -8.90
C TYR A 10 1.19 -7.01 -8.01
N VAL A 11 2.46 -7.36 -8.28
CA VAL A 11 3.64 -6.80 -7.59
C VAL A 11 3.88 -5.32 -7.92
N VAL A 12 3.49 -4.87 -9.12
CA VAL A 12 3.64 -3.48 -9.59
C VAL A 12 2.38 -2.63 -9.34
N GLY A 13 1.21 -3.25 -9.18
CA GLY A 13 -0.06 -2.57 -8.90
C GLY A 13 -0.26 -2.13 -7.45
N LEU A 14 0.52 -2.66 -6.52
CA LEU A 14 0.67 -2.16 -5.15
C LEU A 14 1.87 -1.23 -5.09
N THR A 15 1.76 -0.04 -5.68
CA THR A 15 2.64 1.08 -5.34
C THR A 15 2.29 1.55 -3.92
N LEU A 16 2.66 0.74 -2.93
CA LEU A 16 2.86 1.16 -1.55
C LEU A 16 4.04 2.14 -1.58
N SER A 17 3.71 3.42 -1.57
CA SER A 17 4.68 4.50 -1.49
C SER A 17 5.60 4.31 -0.29
N ALA A 18 6.86 4.06 -0.63
CA ALA A 18 8.00 3.97 0.26
C ALA A 18 8.21 5.31 1.00
N SER A 19 7.68 5.47 2.23
CA SER A 19 8.02 6.67 3.03
C SER A 19 7.99 6.51 4.56
N SER A 20 7.77 5.32 5.14
CA SER A 20 8.06 5.12 6.59
C SER A 20 9.56 4.94 6.87
N LEU A 21 10.43 5.46 6.00
CA LEU A 21 11.88 5.26 6.00
C LEU A 21 12.64 6.57 5.96
N ALA A 22 12.26 7.53 6.80
CA ALA A 22 13.01 8.77 6.98
C ALA A 22 14.49 8.57 7.46
N LEU A 23 14.94 7.32 7.64
CA LEU A 23 16.35 6.96 7.89
C LEU A 23 16.89 5.85 6.99
N ALA A 24 16.12 5.30 6.04
CA ALA A 24 16.57 4.18 5.22
C ALA A 24 16.81 4.63 3.78
N SER A 25 17.92 4.20 3.20
CA SER A 25 18.23 4.49 1.80
C SER A 25 17.15 3.89 0.88
N PRO A 26 16.93 4.44 -0.32
CA PRO A 26 15.99 3.87 -1.30
C PRO A 26 16.15 2.36 -1.53
N ARG A 27 17.40 1.87 -1.46
CA ARG A 27 17.72 0.44 -1.50
C ARG A 27 17.11 -0.31 -0.31
N GLN A 28 17.24 0.21 0.90
CA GLN A 28 16.66 -0.43 2.09
C GLN A 28 15.13 -0.42 2.02
N SER A 29 14.53 0.65 1.48
CA SER A 29 13.09 0.69 1.19
C SER A 29 12.66 -0.39 0.23
N LEU A 30 13.41 -0.59 -0.83
CA LEU A 30 13.19 -1.66 -1.79
C LEU A 30 13.28 -3.05 -1.12
N MET A 31 14.32 -3.28 -0.29
CA MET A 31 14.45 -4.55 0.43
C MET A 31 13.26 -4.82 1.35
N ASN A 32 12.85 -3.82 2.14
CA ASN A 32 11.72 -3.96 3.06
C ASN A 32 10.40 -4.23 2.33
N MET A 33 10.16 -3.51 1.22
CA MET A 33 8.97 -3.73 0.37
C MET A 33 8.97 -5.14 -0.22
N MET A 34 10.09 -5.59 -0.76
CA MET A 34 10.19 -6.92 -1.36
C MET A 34 10.05 -8.03 -0.31
N ASP A 35 10.59 -7.82 0.89
CA ASP A 35 10.41 -8.73 2.03
C ASP A 35 8.94 -8.89 2.41
N ALA A 36 8.18 -7.79 2.45
CA ALA A 36 6.73 -7.84 2.67
C ALA A 36 6.01 -8.59 1.53
N ASN A 37 6.43 -8.39 0.28
CA ASN A 37 5.88 -9.12 -0.86
C ASN A 37 6.18 -10.64 -0.82
N PHE A 38 7.31 -11.07 -0.25
CA PHE A 38 7.58 -12.51 -0.09
C PHE A 38 6.76 -13.15 1.02
N VAL A 39 6.42 -12.39 2.07
CA VAL A 39 5.41 -12.83 3.05
C VAL A 39 4.07 -13.07 2.35
N PHE A 40 3.70 -12.21 1.41
CA PHE A 40 2.50 -12.39 0.60
C PHE A 40 2.56 -13.65 -0.28
N LEU A 41 3.67 -13.88 -1.00
CA LEU A 41 3.85 -15.07 -1.85
C LEU A 41 3.78 -16.39 -1.08
N LYS A 42 4.26 -16.41 0.16
CA LYS A 42 4.15 -17.53 1.11
C LYS A 42 2.68 -17.88 1.41
N GLN A 43 1.79 -16.91 1.27
CA GLN A 43 0.40 -17.00 1.70
C GLN A 43 -0.57 -17.16 0.52
N THR A 44 -0.25 -16.61 -0.66
CA THR A 44 -1.07 -16.70 -1.89
C THR A 44 -0.57 -17.71 -2.91
N THR A 45 0.53 -18.40 -2.63
CA THR A 45 0.81 -19.65 -3.31
C THR A 45 0.67 -20.69 -2.25
N SER A 46 -0.35 -21.54 -2.33
CA SER A 46 -0.51 -22.66 -1.41
C SER A 46 0.78 -23.50 -1.39
N LEU A 47 1.67 -23.22 -0.42
CA LEU A 47 2.91 -23.96 -0.20
C LEU A 47 2.61 -25.46 -0.12
N LYS A 48 1.43 -25.79 0.42
CA LYS A 48 0.84 -27.13 0.42
C LYS A 48 0.67 -27.73 -0.98
N CYS A 49 0.13 -26.99 -1.96
CA CYS A 49 0.05 -27.43 -3.35
C CYS A 49 1.44 -27.64 -3.97
N LEU A 50 2.37 -26.73 -3.69
CA LEU A 50 3.76 -26.87 -4.10
C LEU A 50 4.50 -28.01 -3.38
N GLY A 51 3.90 -28.61 -2.34
CA GLY A 51 4.47 -29.69 -1.56
C GLY A 51 5.67 -29.24 -0.73
N ILE A 52 5.71 -27.96 -0.35
CA ILE A 52 6.76 -27.34 0.46
C ILE A 52 6.16 -26.90 1.79
N THR A 53 6.96 -27.01 2.84
CA THR A 53 6.61 -26.47 4.16
C THR A 53 7.00 -25.01 4.25
N GLU A 54 6.37 -24.28 5.16
CA GLU A 54 6.72 -22.91 5.52
C GLU A 54 8.20 -22.78 5.91
N GLY A 55 8.73 -23.69 6.72
CA GLY A 55 10.15 -23.68 7.11
C GLY A 55 11.11 -23.88 5.93
N GLN A 56 10.76 -24.73 4.95
CA GLN A 56 11.56 -24.89 3.73
C GLN A 56 11.56 -23.62 2.89
N PHE A 57 10.39 -22.98 2.74
CA PHE A 57 10.28 -21.72 2.00
C PHE A 57 11.10 -20.61 2.66
N GLU A 58 11.00 -20.44 3.98
CA GLU A 58 11.76 -19.44 4.74
C GLU A 58 13.26 -19.68 4.66
N GLN A 59 13.70 -20.93 4.77
CA GLN A 59 15.11 -21.28 4.65
C GLN A 59 15.64 -20.92 3.25
N ALA A 60 14.92 -21.29 2.19
CA ALA A 60 15.30 -20.97 0.82
C ALA A 60 15.29 -19.46 0.56
N LEU A 61 14.28 -18.75 1.05
CA LEU A 61 14.17 -17.30 0.94
C LEU A 61 15.34 -16.60 1.66
N ASN A 62 15.63 -16.97 2.90
CA ASN A 62 16.72 -16.38 3.69
C ASN A 62 18.10 -16.68 3.06
N ALA A 63 18.26 -17.80 2.37
CA ALA A 63 19.46 -18.10 1.61
C ALA A 63 19.57 -17.25 0.33
N ALA A 64 18.45 -16.97 -0.34
CA ALA A 64 18.41 -16.19 -1.58
C ALA A 64 18.64 -14.69 -1.36
N LYS A 65 18.07 -14.11 -0.29
CA LYS A 65 18.05 -12.66 -0.04
C LYS A 65 19.44 -12.01 -0.12
N PRO A 66 20.50 -12.48 0.56
CA PRO A 66 21.81 -11.80 0.53
C PRO A 66 22.44 -11.79 -0.88
N ALA A 67 22.31 -12.91 -1.61
CA ALA A 67 22.84 -13.03 -2.97
C ALA A 67 22.11 -12.12 -3.95
N CYS A 68 20.78 -11.99 -3.82
CA CYS A 68 19.98 -11.11 -4.65
C CYS A 68 20.12 -9.64 -4.27
N GLN A 69 20.29 -9.33 -2.99
CA GLN A 69 20.53 -7.96 -2.51
C GLN A 69 21.85 -7.41 -3.07
N ALA A 70 22.87 -8.26 -3.24
CA ALA A 70 24.14 -7.90 -3.86
C ALA A 70 24.01 -7.48 -5.34
N LYS A 71 22.91 -7.84 -6.02
CA LYS A 71 22.62 -7.38 -7.39
C LYS A 71 21.99 -5.99 -7.46
N VAL A 72 21.49 -5.47 -6.34
CA VAL A 72 20.96 -4.11 -6.25
C VAL A 72 22.07 -3.17 -5.75
N PRO A 73 22.42 -2.11 -6.49
CA PRO A 73 23.43 -1.13 -6.07
C PRO A 73 23.13 -0.55 -4.69
N ALA A 74 24.19 -0.09 -3.99
CA ALA A 74 24.07 0.54 -2.68
C ALA A 74 23.18 1.80 -2.73
N ASP A 75 23.33 2.57 -3.79
CA ASP A 75 22.61 3.81 -4.04
C ASP A 75 21.81 3.66 -5.33
N ILE A 76 20.48 3.78 -5.21
CA ILE A 76 19.56 3.79 -6.34
C ILE A 76 18.73 5.08 -6.26
N SER A 77 18.46 5.71 -7.39
CA SER A 77 17.53 6.82 -7.43
C SER A 77 16.07 6.33 -7.39
N HIS A 78 15.13 7.24 -7.17
CA HIS A 78 13.71 6.92 -7.21
C HIS A 78 13.28 6.38 -8.59
N ASP A 79 13.76 6.99 -9.69
CA ASP A 79 13.45 6.57 -11.06
C ASP A 79 13.98 5.16 -11.40
N GLN A 80 14.95 4.65 -10.62
CA GLN A 80 15.51 3.31 -10.79
C GLN A 80 14.84 2.26 -9.89
N PHE A 81 13.93 2.67 -9.01
CA PHE A 81 13.36 1.81 -8.00
C PHE A 81 12.62 0.61 -8.61
N GLU A 82 11.77 0.86 -9.61
CA GLU A 82 10.98 -0.18 -10.28
C GLU A 82 11.88 -1.22 -10.98
N GLU A 83 12.91 -0.76 -11.70
CA GLU A 83 13.88 -1.63 -12.37
C GLU A 83 14.57 -2.56 -11.36
N TYR A 84 15.10 -2.01 -10.27
CA TYR A 84 15.79 -2.82 -9.27
C TYR A 84 14.85 -3.69 -8.44
N ALA A 85 13.58 -3.30 -8.28
CA ALA A 85 12.58 -4.12 -7.61
C ALA A 85 12.30 -5.37 -8.44
N GLN A 86 12.19 -5.21 -9.75
CA GLN A 86 12.07 -6.32 -10.69
C GLN A 86 13.32 -7.21 -10.67
N ILE A 87 14.53 -6.63 -10.77
CA ILE A 87 15.80 -7.41 -10.73
C ILE A 87 15.91 -8.23 -9.45
N TYR A 88 15.58 -7.63 -8.30
CA TYR A 88 15.61 -8.32 -7.01
C TYR A 88 14.55 -9.43 -6.94
N GLY A 89 13.32 -9.11 -7.34
CA GLY A 89 12.19 -10.05 -7.35
C GLY A 89 12.46 -11.27 -8.22
N ASP A 90 12.89 -11.05 -9.46
CA ASP A 90 13.25 -12.12 -10.40
C ASP A 90 14.39 -12.98 -9.86
N CYS A 91 15.43 -12.36 -9.28
CA CYS A 91 16.53 -13.10 -8.66
C CYS A 91 16.07 -14.01 -7.53
N VAL A 92 15.24 -13.51 -6.60
CA VAL A 92 14.77 -14.30 -5.46
C VAL A 92 13.86 -15.42 -5.95
N MET A 93 12.96 -15.14 -6.91
CA MET A 93 12.07 -16.17 -7.46
C MET A 93 12.84 -17.28 -8.17
N ASP A 94 13.87 -16.95 -8.95
CA ASP A 94 14.72 -17.95 -9.61
C ASP A 94 15.50 -18.78 -8.59
N ALA A 95 16.02 -18.15 -7.53
CA ALA A 95 16.70 -18.85 -6.44
C ALA A 95 15.77 -19.80 -5.69
N LEU A 96 14.55 -19.34 -5.35
CA LEU A 96 13.52 -20.17 -4.71
C LEU A 96 13.14 -21.37 -5.58
N LYS A 97 12.92 -21.16 -6.89
CA LYS A 97 12.63 -22.23 -7.84
C LYS A 97 13.74 -23.28 -7.89
N SER A 98 14.98 -22.83 -7.92
CA SER A 98 16.15 -23.71 -7.92
C SER A 98 16.28 -24.49 -6.62
N GLU A 99 16.23 -23.82 -5.47
CA GLU A 99 16.46 -24.42 -4.15
C GLU A 99 15.35 -25.40 -3.77
N LEU A 100 14.11 -25.07 -4.10
CA LEU A 100 12.94 -25.90 -3.80
C LEU A 100 12.57 -26.87 -4.94
N ASN A 101 13.37 -26.89 -6.02
CA ASN A 101 13.18 -27.73 -7.20
C ASN A 101 11.75 -27.60 -7.79
N LEU A 102 11.26 -26.37 -7.90
CA LEU A 102 9.92 -26.06 -8.39
C LEU A 102 9.95 -25.91 -9.91
N SER A 103 9.14 -26.73 -10.60
CA SER A 103 8.95 -26.57 -12.04
C SER A 103 7.90 -25.49 -12.35
N GLU A 104 8.08 -24.77 -13.46
CA GLU A 104 7.12 -23.74 -13.89
C GLU A 104 5.70 -24.34 -14.06
N ASN A 105 5.61 -25.59 -14.53
CA ASN A 105 4.32 -26.27 -14.68
C ASN A 105 3.60 -26.49 -13.34
N LYS A 106 4.34 -26.88 -12.29
CA LYS A 106 3.76 -27.09 -10.96
C LYS A 106 3.29 -25.77 -10.35
N ILE A 107 4.07 -24.70 -10.53
CA ILE A 107 3.69 -23.35 -10.08
C ILE A 107 2.40 -22.91 -10.78
N ASN A 108 2.36 -22.97 -12.11
CA ASN A 108 1.19 -22.59 -12.89
C ASN A 108 -0.05 -23.42 -12.54
N GLN A 109 0.12 -24.72 -12.24
CA GLN A 109 -0.98 -25.57 -11.82
C GLN A 109 -1.52 -25.13 -10.45
N CYS A 110 -0.64 -24.87 -9.48
CA CYS A 110 -1.05 -24.41 -8.15
C CYS A 110 -1.74 -23.04 -8.20
N GLU A 111 -1.28 -22.11 -9.05
CA GLU A 111 -1.94 -20.82 -9.28
C GLU A 111 -3.37 -20.97 -9.84
N GLN A 112 -3.64 -22.04 -10.60
CA GLN A 112 -4.95 -22.32 -11.19
C GLN A 112 -5.90 -23.07 -10.26
N GLU A 113 -5.35 -23.80 -9.28
CA GLU A 113 -6.10 -24.60 -8.30
C GLU A 113 -6.45 -23.83 -7.02
N GLU A 114 -5.94 -22.61 -6.82
CA GLU A 114 -6.33 -21.79 -5.68
C GLU A 114 -7.83 -21.46 -5.70
N PRO A 115 -8.53 -21.57 -4.54
CA PRO A 115 -9.96 -21.32 -4.46
C PRO A 115 -10.30 -19.91 -4.96
N ALA A 116 -11.48 -19.80 -5.57
CA ALA A 116 -11.99 -18.57 -6.16
C ALA A 116 -11.99 -17.41 -5.14
N ALA A 117 -11.13 -16.42 -5.41
CA ALA A 117 -11.15 -14.99 -5.07
C ALA A 117 -11.58 -14.50 -3.66
N ASP A 118 -12.56 -15.07 -2.96
CA ASP A 118 -13.17 -14.41 -1.79
C ASP A 118 -12.34 -14.60 -0.50
N ASP A 119 -11.87 -15.82 -0.22
CA ASP A 119 -10.99 -16.09 0.93
C ASP A 119 -9.59 -15.46 0.72
N SER A 120 -9.12 -15.38 -0.53
CA SER A 120 -7.84 -14.73 -0.83
C SER A 120 -7.92 -13.20 -0.78
N LEU A 121 -9.09 -12.61 -1.05
CA LEU A 121 -9.32 -11.16 -0.92
C LEU A 121 -9.42 -10.73 0.55
N GLU A 122 -10.12 -11.48 1.40
CA GLU A 122 -10.17 -11.17 2.84
C GLU A 122 -8.78 -11.23 3.46
N TYR A 123 -8.04 -12.26 3.08
CA TYR A 123 -6.68 -12.44 3.52
C TYR A 123 -5.74 -11.35 3.00
N LEU A 124 -5.82 -11.02 1.71
CA LEU A 124 -5.06 -9.92 1.10
C LEU A 124 -5.37 -8.60 1.81
N ALA A 125 -6.64 -8.33 2.11
CA ALA A 125 -7.03 -7.14 2.83
C ALA A 125 -6.44 -7.09 4.24
N ASP A 126 -6.46 -8.20 4.99
CA ASP A 126 -5.87 -8.26 6.32
C ASP A 126 -4.36 -8.04 6.30
N THR A 127 -3.67 -8.57 5.28
CA THR A 127 -2.23 -8.35 5.09
C THR A 127 -1.92 -6.90 4.71
N ILE A 128 -2.67 -6.29 3.79
CA ILE A 128 -2.54 -4.86 3.46
C ILE A 128 -2.81 -4.01 4.69
N ASN A 129 -3.88 -4.28 5.43
CA ASN A 129 -4.21 -3.56 6.67
C ASN A 129 -3.08 -3.67 7.70
N THR A 130 -2.45 -4.85 7.81
CA THR A 130 -1.28 -5.04 8.69
C THR A 130 -0.09 -4.21 8.23
N ALA A 131 0.20 -4.17 6.93
CA ALA A 131 1.27 -3.34 6.38
C ALA A 131 1.03 -1.83 6.61
N LEU A 132 -0.21 -1.38 6.41
CA LEU A 132 -0.61 0.00 6.68
C LEU A 132 -0.47 0.33 8.19
N LYS A 133 -0.89 -0.58 9.09
CA LYS A 133 -0.72 -0.41 10.53
C LYS A 133 0.75 -0.29 10.94
N MET A 134 1.65 -1.09 10.38
CA MET A 134 3.09 -0.93 10.63
C MET A 134 3.59 0.44 10.17
N HIS A 135 3.07 0.98 9.07
CA HIS A 135 3.35 2.36 8.65
C HIS A 135 2.79 3.39 9.65
N ALA A 136 1.61 3.14 10.20
CA ALA A 136 0.99 4.01 11.20
C ALA A 136 1.73 4.05 12.54
N GLU A 137 2.43 2.98 12.93
CA GLU A 137 3.22 2.95 14.19
C GLU A 137 4.35 3.98 14.21
N TYR A 138 4.88 4.33 13.04
CA TYR A 138 5.91 5.36 12.88
C TYR A 138 5.33 6.74 12.53
N ALA A 139 4.01 6.85 12.43
CA ALA A 139 3.36 8.12 12.17
C ALA A 139 3.58 9.06 13.36
N ASP A 140 3.94 10.31 13.07
CA ASP A 140 3.85 11.41 14.03
C ASP A 140 2.70 12.34 13.64
N PRO A 141 1.50 12.16 14.22
CA PRO A 141 0.36 13.01 13.92
C PRO A 141 0.57 14.47 14.33
N SER A 142 1.58 14.78 15.15
CA SER A 142 1.88 16.16 15.56
C SER A 142 2.47 17.01 14.43
N GLU A 143 3.00 16.36 13.38
CA GLU A 143 3.50 17.03 12.18
C GLU A 143 2.40 17.41 11.19
N VAL A 144 1.15 16.98 11.42
CA VAL A 144 0.02 17.25 10.54
C VAL A 144 -0.59 18.62 10.90
N PRO A 145 -0.48 19.65 10.03
CA PRO A 145 -0.96 21.00 10.34
C PRO A 145 -2.49 21.11 10.26
N LEU A 146 -3.15 20.14 9.62
CA LEU A 146 -4.60 20.09 9.51
C LEU A 146 -5.23 19.40 10.73
N PRO A 147 -6.40 19.86 11.22
CA PRO A 147 -7.03 19.26 12.39
C PRO A 147 -7.39 17.79 12.19
N LEU A 148 -6.93 16.94 13.09
CA LEU A 148 -7.33 15.53 13.13
C LEU A 148 -8.64 15.37 13.93
N TYR A 149 -9.53 14.51 13.47
CA TYR A 149 -10.80 14.26 14.15
C TYR A 149 -10.55 13.67 15.57
N PRO A 150 -11.27 14.11 16.61
CA PRO A 150 -11.07 13.57 17.97
C PRO A 150 -11.35 12.07 18.05
N GLY A 151 -10.45 11.32 18.69
CA GLY A 151 -10.60 9.86 18.85
C GLY A 151 -10.33 9.06 17.56
N HIS A 152 -9.68 9.66 16.57
CA HIS A 152 -9.25 8.96 15.36
C HIS A 152 -8.23 7.85 15.66
N LYS A 153 -8.16 6.86 14.78
CA LYS A 153 -7.10 5.85 14.71
C LYS A 153 -6.28 6.10 13.46
N VAL A 154 -4.96 6.19 13.56
CA VAL A 154 -4.11 6.28 12.37
C VAL A 154 -4.05 4.91 11.70
N ILE A 155 -4.45 4.85 10.42
CA ILE A 155 -4.38 3.64 9.60
C ILE A 155 -3.06 3.61 8.82
N SER A 156 -2.60 4.75 8.33
CA SER A 156 -1.35 4.87 7.60
C SER A 156 -0.83 6.30 7.61
N HIS A 157 0.48 6.47 7.42
CA HIS A 157 1.13 7.75 7.23
C HIS A 157 2.24 7.66 6.19
N PHE A 158 2.21 8.57 5.23
CA PHE A 158 3.16 8.73 4.14
C PHE A 158 3.75 10.15 4.24
N PRO A 159 4.77 10.36 5.09
CA PRO A 159 5.31 11.69 5.35
C PRO A 159 5.97 12.35 4.13
N ASP A 160 6.26 11.60 3.08
CA ASP A 160 6.83 12.10 1.81
C ASP A 160 5.86 11.95 0.62
N GLY A 161 4.60 11.59 0.92
CA GLY A 161 3.52 11.43 -0.06
C GLY A 161 3.45 10.05 -0.73
N MET A 162 2.41 9.86 -1.55
CA MET A 162 2.12 8.59 -2.25
C MET A 162 2.76 8.46 -3.64
N GLY A 163 3.75 9.28 -3.97
CA GLY A 163 4.43 9.29 -5.27
C GLY A 163 5.21 10.57 -5.54
N GLN A 164 5.85 10.62 -6.71
CA GLN A 164 6.66 11.78 -7.12
C GLN A 164 5.82 13.07 -7.09
N ASP A 165 6.33 14.08 -6.38
CA ASP A 165 5.72 15.38 -6.15
C ASP A 165 4.39 15.40 -5.39
N SER A 166 3.93 14.27 -4.83
CA SER A 166 2.71 14.27 -4.01
C SER A 166 2.97 14.87 -2.63
N LEU A 167 1.92 15.41 -2.02
CA LEU A 167 1.99 15.91 -0.65
C LEU A 167 2.05 14.76 0.36
N PRO A 168 2.68 14.98 1.53
CA PRO A 168 2.51 14.13 2.69
C PRO A 168 1.05 13.80 2.97
N VAL A 169 0.75 12.56 3.34
CA VAL A 169 -0.61 12.06 3.58
C VAL A 169 -0.70 11.28 4.87
N ILE A 170 -1.70 11.58 5.71
CA ILE A 170 -2.12 10.71 6.82
C ILE A 170 -3.52 10.18 6.54
N VAL A 171 -3.72 8.89 6.79
CA VAL A 171 -5.03 8.23 6.66
C VAL A 171 -5.47 7.78 8.04
N ILE A 172 -6.68 8.17 8.42
CA ILE A 172 -7.27 7.88 9.73
C ILE A 172 -8.64 7.19 9.59
N ALA A 173 -8.96 6.32 10.55
CA ALA A 173 -10.28 5.71 10.73
C ALA A 173 -11.02 6.37 11.89
N ILE A 174 -12.33 6.50 11.74
CA ILE A 174 -13.23 7.10 12.72
C ILE A 174 -14.46 6.19 12.88
N ASP A 175 -14.84 5.90 14.13
CA ASP A 175 -15.99 5.05 14.47
C ASP A 175 -17.34 5.81 14.48
N GLU A 176 -17.33 7.11 14.16
CA GLU A 176 -18.50 7.98 14.09
C GLU A 176 -19.12 8.03 12.68
N PRO A 177 -20.42 8.34 12.55
CA PRO A 177 -21.09 8.50 11.25
C PRO A 177 -20.47 9.60 10.39
N ILE A 178 -20.44 9.37 9.07
CA ILE A 178 -19.81 10.27 8.10
C ILE A 178 -20.28 11.72 8.22
N ASP A 179 -21.58 11.96 8.43
CA ASP A 179 -22.15 13.32 8.55
C ASP A 179 -21.49 14.14 9.68
N LYS A 180 -21.19 13.52 10.82
CA LYS A 180 -20.50 14.19 11.92
C LYS A 180 -19.05 14.54 11.58
N VAL A 181 -18.39 13.67 10.81
CA VAL A 181 -17.01 13.87 10.35
C VAL A 181 -16.97 15.00 9.34
N ILE A 182 -17.92 15.02 8.41
CA ILE A 182 -18.13 16.08 7.42
C ILE A 182 -18.33 17.43 8.11
N ASP A 183 -19.25 17.51 9.08
CA ASP A 183 -19.53 18.75 9.82
C ASP A 183 -18.31 19.28 10.57
N PHE A 184 -17.52 18.37 11.17
CA PHE A 184 -16.26 18.73 11.81
C PHE A 184 -15.31 19.38 10.81
N TYR A 185 -15.03 18.73 9.68
CA TYR A 185 -14.08 19.26 8.70
C TYR A 185 -14.58 20.52 8.01
N ALA A 186 -15.87 20.63 7.70
CA ALA A 186 -16.48 21.85 7.19
C ALA A 186 -16.20 23.06 8.10
N SER A 187 -16.24 22.85 9.43
CA SER A 187 -15.94 23.92 10.41
C SER A 187 -14.44 24.22 10.57
N LYS A 188 -13.57 23.25 10.28
CA LYS A 188 -12.11 23.33 10.50
C LYS A 188 -11.34 23.83 9.29
N VAL A 189 -11.85 23.59 8.08
CA VAL A 189 -11.25 24.06 6.82
C VAL A 189 -12.22 24.94 6.03
N PRO A 190 -12.71 26.07 6.60
CA PRO A 190 -13.78 26.86 6.00
C PRO A 190 -13.44 27.52 4.66
N ASN A 191 -12.14 27.60 4.32
CA ASN A 191 -11.67 28.17 3.06
C ASN A 191 -11.45 27.11 1.96
N TYR A 192 -11.65 25.83 2.27
CA TYR A 192 -11.47 24.75 1.30
C TYR A 192 -12.76 24.60 0.48
N LYS A 193 -12.61 24.32 -0.81
CA LYS A 193 -13.74 24.02 -1.69
C LYS A 193 -14.22 22.60 -1.47
N ARG A 194 -15.52 22.44 -1.31
CA ARG A 194 -16.19 21.16 -1.08
C ARG A 194 -16.69 20.56 -2.40
N PHE A 195 -16.39 19.29 -2.64
CA PHE A 195 -16.90 18.52 -3.76
C PHE A 195 -17.50 17.20 -3.27
N GLU A 196 -18.63 16.81 -3.85
CA GLU A 196 -19.25 15.50 -3.58
C GLU A 196 -18.54 14.40 -4.36
N MET A 197 -18.49 13.21 -3.78
CA MET A 197 -18.05 11.97 -4.38
C MET A 197 -19.13 10.90 -4.20
N ASP A 198 -19.03 9.78 -4.91
CA ASP A 198 -20.03 8.70 -4.83
C ASP A 198 -20.20 8.18 -3.39
N ASP A 199 -19.08 8.01 -2.66
CA ASP A 199 -19.05 7.45 -1.31
C ASP A 199 -18.59 8.47 -0.24
N GLY A 200 -18.64 9.78 -0.54
CA GLY A 200 -18.09 10.77 0.40
C GLY A 200 -17.96 12.18 -0.12
N ILE A 201 -17.03 12.93 0.50
CA ILE A 201 -16.76 14.34 0.21
C ILE A 201 -15.27 14.58 0.21
N ILE A 202 -14.83 15.51 -0.62
CA ILE A 202 -13.49 16.07 -0.59
C ILE A 202 -13.51 17.59 -0.38
N TYR A 203 -12.66 18.06 0.52
CA TYR A 203 -12.33 19.47 0.73
C TYR A 203 -10.93 19.73 0.15
N LEU A 204 -10.81 20.57 -0.89
CA LEU A 204 -9.51 20.97 -1.45
C LEU A 204 -9.20 22.44 -1.15
N GLU A 205 -7.96 22.74 -0.74
CA GLU A 205 -7.50 24.11 -0.46
C GLU A 205 -7.63 25.03 -1.68
N SER A 206 -7.23 24.54 -2.86
CA SER A 206 -7.27 25.29 -4.11
C SER A 206 -7.80 24.42 -5.23
N ALA A 207 -8.94 24.79 -5.79
CA ALA A 207 -9.52 24.13 -6.96
C ALA A 207 -10.31 25.14 -7.81
N GLY A 208 -10.61 24.77 -9.05
CA GLY A 208 -11.60 25.46 -9.87
C GLY A 208 -13.00 25.38 -9.26
N ASP A 209 -14.01 25.92 -9.94
CA ASP A 209 -15.41 25.75 -9.49
C ASP A 209 -15.95 24.35 -9.77
N THR A 210 -15.21 23.57 -10.56
CA THR A 210 -15.44 22.18 -10.86
C THR A 210 -14.21 21.36 -10.50
N PHE A 211 -14.42 20.12 -10.06
CA PHE A 211 -13.39 19.14 -9.80
C PHE A 211 -13.88 17.77 -10.27
N ASP A 212 -13.03 17.04 -10.98
CA ASP A 212 -13.25 15.66 -11.40
C ASP A 212 -12.04 14.85 -10.93
N PHE A 213 -12.25 13.96 -9.95
CA PHE A 213 -11.16 13.25 -9.29
C PHE A 213 -10.21 12.54 -10.25
N LEU A 214 -10.73 11.89 -11.31
CA LEU A 214 -9.92 11.13 -12.25
C LEU A 214 -9.17 12.05 -13.22
N LYS A 215 -9.78 13.15 -13.67
CA LYS A 215 -9.13 14.10 -14.58
C LYS A 215 -8.13 15.00 -13.86
N ASP A 216 -8.43 15.35 -12.62
CA ASP A 216 -7.67 16.29 -11.80
C ASP A 216 -6.77 15.59 -10.78
N PHE A 217 -6.56 14.26 -10.91
CA PHE A 217 -5.80 13.45 -9.96
C PHE A 217 -4.40 14.03 -9.65
N LYS A 218 -3.68 14.49 -10.68
CA LYS A 218 -2.35 15.11 -10.51
C LYS A 218 -2.40 16.44 -9.73
N HIS A 219 -3.49 17.18 -9.83
CA HIS A 219 -3.70 18.40 -9.06
C HIS A 219 -4.09 18.06 -7.61
N TYR A 220 -4.98 17.08 -7.45
CA TYR A 220 -5.40 16.52 -6.16
C TYR A 220 -4.21 16.10 -5.30
N THR A 221 -3.30 15.26 -5.82
CA THR A 221 -2.15 14.76 -5.05
C THR A 221 -1.14 15.83 -4.64
N LYS A 222 -1.22 17.03 -5.25
CA LYS A 222 -0.32 18.17 -5.01
C LYS A 222 -0.94 19.29 -4.19
N THR A 223 -2.22 19.15 -3.83
CA THR A 223 -3.00 20.20 -3.16
C THR A 223 -3.42 19.72 -1.79
N PRO A 224 -3.27 20.53 -0.72
CA PRO A 224 -3.76 20.15 0.60
C PRO A 224 -5.25 19.87 0.54
N HIS A 225 -5.67 18.76 1.11
CA HIS A 225 -7.05 18.32 1.05
C HIS A 225 -7.43 17.41 2.22
N VAL A 226 -8.72 17.30 2.45
CA VAL A 226 -9.34 16.31 3.34
C VAL A 226 -10.37 15.55 2.52
N MET A 227 -10.16 14.25 2.33
CA MET A 227 -11.13 13.35 1.70
C MET A 227 -11.75 12.47 2.78
N ILE A 228 -13.07 12.40 2.80
CA ILE A 228 -13.87 11.69 3.80
C ILE A 228 -14.75 10.69 3.06
N GLU A 229 -14.63 9.41 3.40
CA GLU A 229 -15.32 8.32 2.71
C GLU A 229 -16.05 7.42 3.70
N ASP A 230 -17.25 6.98 3.32
CA ASP A 230 -18.05 5.99 4.05
C ASP A 230 -17.59 4.59 3.65
N ILE A 231 -16.90 3.92 4.56
CA ILE A 231 -16.34 2.59 4.32
C ILE A 231 -17.21 1.47 4.91
N ARG A 232 -18.44 1.77 5.37
CA ARG A 232 -19.35 0.76 5.94
C ARG A 232 -19.79 -0.29 4.92
N GLY A 233 -19.81 0.06 3.64
CA GLY A 233 -20.10 -0.87 2.54
C GLY A 233 -18.93 -1.78 2.18
N GLU A 234 -17.73 -1.46 2.64
CA GLU A 234 -16.50 -2.16 2.29
C GLU A 234 -16.21 -3.25 3.33
N LYS A 235 -16.55 -4.50 2.99
CA LYS A 235 -16.37 -5.71 3.83
C LYS A 235 -14.99 -5.77 4.52
N TYR A 236 -13.98 -5.24 3.86
CA TYR A 236 -12.58 -5.31 4.25
C TYR A 236 -12.04 -4.06 4.95
N ALA A 237 -12.51 -2.85 4.59
CA ALA A 237 -12.07 -1.60 5.22
C ALA A 237 -12.81 -1.32 6.54
N GLN A 238 -14.04 -1.82 6.70
CA GLN A 238 -14.86 -1.63 7.91
C GLN A 238 -14.23 -2.16 9.22
N LYS A 239 -13.15 -2.97 9.15
CA LYS A 239 -12.48 -3.52 10.33
C LYS A 239 -11.83 -2.42 11.20
N GLU A 240 -11.53 -1.25 10.61
CA GLU A 240 -10.82 -0.16 11.31
C GLU A 240 -11.74 0.95 11.82
N GLY A 241 -12.89 1.16 11.17
CA GLY A 241 -13.89 2.17 11.53
C GLY A 241 -15.03 2.26 10.52
N MET A 242 -15.91 3.26 10.71
CA MET A 242 -17.04 3.52 9.81
C MET A 242 -16.70 4.54 8.73
N THR A 243 -15.85 5.50 9.06
CA THR A 243 -15.47 6.60 8.17
C THR A 243 -13.95 6.62 8.02
N LYS A 244 -13.47 6.67 6.78
CA LYS A 244 -12.06 6.88 6.47
C LYS A 244 -11.84 8.36 6.16
N VAL A 245 -10.74 8.92 6.64
CA VAL A 245 -10.33 10.28 6.28
C VAL A 245 -8.88 10.27 5.82
N GLU A 246 -8.65 10.74 4.60
CA GLU A 246 -7.33 11.02 4.05
C GLU A 246 -7.06 12.52 4.17
N ILE A 247 -5.91 12.88 4.72
CA ILE A 247 -5.49 14.26 4.92
C ILE A 247 -4.13 14.45 4.27
N SER A 248 -4.12 15.17 3.16
CA SER A 248 -2.89 15.60 2.49
C SER A 248 -2.53 17.02 2.89
N TYR A 249 -1.26 17.26 3.20
CA TYR A 249 -0.82 18.52 3.82
C TYR A 249 0.55 18.98 3.34
N ARG A 250 0.84 20.29 3.49
CA ARG A 250 2.20 20.83 3.30
C ARG A 250 2.95 20.78 4.64
N LYS A 251 4.24 20.42 4.61
CA LYS A 251 5.15 20.62 5.74
C LYS A 251 5.43 22.11 5.96
#